data_AF-A0A7X7AR61-F1
#
_entry.id   AF-A0A7X7AR61-F1
#
_cell.length_a   1.000
_cell.length_b   1.000
_cell.length_c   1.000
_cell.angle_alpha   90.00
_cell.angle_beta   90.00
_cell.angle_gamma   90.00
#
_symmetry.space_group_name_H-M   'P 1'
#
loop_
_entity.id
_entity.type
_entity.pdbx_description
1 polymer ?
#
loop_
_entity_poly.entity_id
_entity_poly.type
_entity_poly.pdbx_seq_one_letter_code
_entity_poly.pdbx_strand_id
1 'polypeptide(L)'
;MMHIINGINPQLDNKSNILTDAILGCLNVIRDYYLISLKPEELTTQRILVHIKLLLQRIIMGTQVDFKEQILYNVFEDFPSAYNCALEIQNFIEKRLNAKINQQEIVYLTIHLNRLEMMSK
;
A
#
# COMPACT_ATOMS: atom_id res chain seq x y z
N MET A 1 26.46 5.99 34.98
CA MET A 1 26.59 5.61 33.56
C MET A 1 25.29 4.92 33.17
N MET A 2 24.42 5.59 32.41
CA MET A 2 23.16 4.99 31.95
C MET A 2 23.50 3.86 30.98
N HIS A 3 23.35 2.61 31.42
CA HIS A 3 23.19 1.49 30.53
C HIS A 3 21.80 1.63 29.89
N ILE A 4 21.75 2.21 28.69
CA ILE A 4 20.58 2.03 27.83
C ILE A 4 20.63 0.57 27.37
N ILE A 5 19.88 -0.27 28.08
CA ILE A 5 19.59 -1.63 27.64
C ILE A 5 18.66 -1.45 26.43
N ASN A 6 19.20 -1.61 25.23
CA ASN A 6 18.39 -1.75 24.02
C ASN A 6 17.54 -3.02 24.19
N GLY A 7 16.32 -2.84 24.66
CA GLY A 7 15.28 -3.86 24.65
C GLY A 7 14.86 -4.11 23.22
N ILE A 8 15.55 -5.03 22.55
CA ILE A 8 15.06 -5.70 21.34
C ILE A 8 13.73 -6.33 21.77
N ASN A 9 12.61 -5.79 21.28
CA ASN A 9 11.28 -6.32 21.57
C ASN A 9 10.88 -7.19 20.38
N PRO A 10 10.94 -8.53 20.50
CA PRO A 10 10.73 -9.43 19.37
C PRO A 10 9.36 -9.26 18.71
N GLN A 11 8.35 -8.78 19.45
CA GLN A 11 7.03 -8.51 18.89
C GLN A 11 7.01 -7.24 18.01
N LEU A 12 7.75 -6.20 18.40
CA LEU A 12 7.89 -4.98 17.59
C LEU A 12 8.73 -5.27 16.34
N ASP A 13 9.80 -6.06 16.48
CA ASP A 13 10.65 -6.45 15.35
C ASP A 13 9.89 -7.31 14.34
N ASN A 14 9.11 -8.29 14.82
CA ASN A 14 8.30 -9.14 13.96
C ASN A 14 7.23 -8.33 13.20
N LYS A 15 6.56 -7.36 13.87
CA LYS A 15 5.62 -6.45 13.20
C LYS A 15 6.30 -5.55 12.16
N SER A 16 7.50 -5.05 12.46
CA SER A 16 8.30 -4.25 11.53
C SER A 16 8.71 -5.03 10.28
N ASN A 17 9.11 -6.29 10.45
CA ASN A 17 9.48 -7.19 9.35
C ASN A 17 8.27 -7.53 8.48
N ILE A 18 7.14 -7.90 9.09
CA ILE A 18 5.89 -8.18 8.35
C ILE A 18 5.44 -6.98 7.52
N LEU A 19 5.50 -5.77 8.09
CA LEU A 19 5.14 -4.54 7.38
C LEU A 19 6.09 -4.28 6.22
N THR A 20 7.39 -4.43 6.42
CA THR A 20 8.41 -4.22 5.39
C THR A 20 8.23 -5.20 4.24
N ASP A 21 8.04 -6.49 4.54
CA ASP A 21 7.78 -7.53 3.53
C ASP A 21 6.51 -7.24 2.73
N ALA A 22 5.44 -6.81 3.40
CA ALA A 22 4.19 -6.47 2.73
C ALA A 22 4.35 -5.25 1.81
N ILE A 23 5.10 -4.22 2.24
CA ILE A 23 5.42 -3.06 1.40
C ILE A 23 6.17 -3.51 0.14
N LEU A 24 7.24 -4.28 0.30
CA LEU A 24 8.05 -4.76 -0.82
C LEU A 24 7.23 -5.64 -1.78
N GLY A 25 6.37 -6.49 -1.25
CA GLY A 25 5.45 -7.29 -2.05
C GLY A 25 4.49 -6.45 -2.88
N CYS A 26 3.88 -5.41 -2.30
CA CYS A 26 3.02 -4.48 -3.02
C CYS A 26 3.79 -3.73 -4.12
N LEU A 27 5.02 -3.27 -3.84
CA LEU A 27 5.85 -2.58 -4.84
C LEU A 27 6.21 -3.51 -6.00
N ASN A 28 6.46 -4.81 -5.74
CA ASN A 28 6.68 -5.79 -6.80
C ASN A 28 5.43 -5.97 -7.67
N VAL A 29 4.23 -6.06 -7.08
CA VAL A 29 2.98 -6.13 -7.85
C VAL A 29 2.85 -4.92 -8.78
N ILE A 30 3.12 -3.72 -8.29
CA ILE A 30 3.08 -2.48 -9.10
C ILE A 30 4.10 -2.54 -10.24
N ARG A 31 5.35 -2.91 -9.92
CA ARG A 31 6.45 -3.02 -10.89
C ARG A 31 6.09 -3.98 -12.02
N ASP A 32 5.59 -5.15 -11.66
CA ASP A 32 5.30 -6.23 -12.59
C ASP A 32 4.03 -5.92 -13.42
N TYR A 33 3.04 -5.25 -12.82
CA TYR A 33 1.81 -4.84 -13.51
C TYR A 33 2.06 -3.75 -14.56
N TYR A 34 2.81 -2.71 -14.22
CA TYR A 34 3.08 -1.57 -15.13
C TYR A 34 4.33 -1.74 -15.98
N LEU A 35 5.14 -2.77 -15.74
CA LEU A 35 6.44 -2.98 -16.41
C LEU A 35 7.40 -1.79 -16.24
N ILE A 36 7.37 -1.13 -15.07
CA ILE A 36 8.21 0.03 -14.74
C ILE A 36 9.32 -0.36 -13.76
N SER A 37 10.37 0.46 -13.66
CA SER A 37 11.32 0.38 -12.54
C SER A 37 10.91 1.36 -11.44
N LEU A 38 10.93 0.94 -10.18
CA LEU A 38 10.71 1.81 -9.02
C LEU A 38 12.03 2.05 -8.31
N LYS A 39 12.71 3.17 -8.61
CA LYS A 39 13.99 3.48 -7.99
C LYS A 39 13.81 4.25 -6.67
N PRO A 40 14.46 3.85 -5.55
CA PRO A 40 14.26 4.49 -4.24
C PRO A 40 14.53 6.00 -4.20
N GLU A 41 15.42 6.49 -5.05
CA GLU A 41 15.78 7.90 -5.19
C GLU A 41 14.72 8.76 -5.89
N GLU A 42 13.77 8.14 -6.61
CA GLU A 42 12.75 8.86 -7.35
C GLU A 42 11.61 9.30 -6.41
N LEU A 43 11.24 10.59 -6.49
CA LEU A 43 10.14 11.16 -5.70
C LEU A 43 8.81 10.41 -5.92
N THR A 44 8.58 9.89 -7.13
CA THR A 44 7.38 9.12 -7.45
C THR A 44 7.35 7.79 -6.69
N THR A 45 8.48 7.07 -6.64
CA THR A 45 8.65 5.84 -5.85
C THR A 45 8.47 6.10 -4.36
N GLN A 46 9.07 7.17 -3.84
CA GLN A 46 8.94 7.54 -2.42
C GLN A 46 7.48 7.83 -2.04
N ARG A 47 6.74 8.53 -2.90
CA ARG A 47 5.32 8.82 -2.67
C ARG A 47 4.49 7.55 -2.60
N ILE A 48 4.60 6.66 -3.60
CA ILE A 48 3.79 5.43 -3.59
C ILE A 48 4.18 4.52 -2.42
N LEU A 49 5.46 4.48 -2.04
CA LEU A 49 5.93 3.76 -0.85
C LEU A 49 5.23 4.27 0.42
N VAL A 50 5.16 5.60 0.61
CA VAL A 50 4.46 6.19 1.76
C VAL A 50 2.97 5.82 1.74
N HIS A 51 2.30 5.87 0.59
CA HIS A 51 0.88 5.52 0.48
C HIS A 51 0.62 4.04 0.80
N ILE A 52 1.45 3.12 0.30
CA ILE A 52 1.38 1.70 0.62
C ILE A 52 1.63 1.45 2.11
N LYS A 53 2.64 2.10 2.69
CA LYS A 53 2.94 1.98 4.12
C LYS A 53 1.74 2.41 4.98
N LEU A 54 1.13 3.55 4.66
CA LEU A 54 -0.03 4.07 5.41
C LEU A 54 -1.26 3.18 5.24
N LEU A 55 -1.50 2.65 4.04
CA LEU A 55 -2.55 1.67 3.77
C LEU A 55 -2.37 0.42 4.64
N LEU A 56 -1.19 -0.20 4.60
CA LEU A 56 -0.89 -1.40 5.38
C LEU A 56 -1.00 -1.18 6.88
N GLN A 57 -0.55 -0.02 7.38
CA GLN A 57 -0.72 0.34 8.78
C GLN A 57 -2.20 0.39 9.18
N ARG A 58 -3.07 1.02 8.37
CA ARG A 58 -4.51 1.06 8.63
C ARG A 58 -5.14 -0.33 8.63
N ILE A 59 -4.76 -1.18 7.69
CA ILE A 59 -5.25 -2.56 7.61
C ILE A 59 -4.84 -3.35 8.86
N ILE A 60 -3.56 -3.31 9.24
CA ILE A 60 -3.03 -4.01 10.42
C ILE A 60 -3.65 -3.50 11.73
N MET A 61 -3.93 -2.20 11.81
CA MET A 61 -4.54 -1.57 12.99
C MET A 61 -6.07 -1.69 13.03
N GLY A 62 -6.71 -2.17 11.96
CA GLY A 62 -8.16 -2.22 11.84
C GLY A 62 -8.82 -0.82 11.72
N THR A 63 -8.04 0.21 11.39
CA THR A 63 -8.49 1.60 11.26
C THR A 63 -8.64 2.00 9.80
N GLN A 64 -9.35 1.17 9.03
CA GLN A 64 -9.53 1.39 7.60
C GLN A 64 -10.42 2.60 7.33
N VAL A 65 -10.21 3.23 6.18
CA VAL A 65 -10.94 4.44 5.79
C VAL A 65 -12.43 4.14 5.57
N ASP A 66 -13.28 5.06 5.99
CA ASP A 66 -14.73 5.02 5.76
C ASP A 66 -15.20 6.39 5.21
N PHE A 67 -15.26 6.50 3.88
CA PHE A 67 -15.73 7.68 3.16
C PHE A 67 -17.18 7.51 2.70
N LYS A 68 -17.89 8.63 2.51
CA LYS A 68 -19.25 8.66 1.93
C LYS A 68 -19.27 8.06 0.52
N GLU A 69 -20.23 7.17 0.25
CA GLU A 69 -20.31 6.31 -0.95
C GLU A 69 -20.29 7.05 -2.31
N GLN A 70 -20.78 8.28 -2.38
CA GLN A 70 -21.00 8.98 -3.65
C GLN A 70 -19.70 9.39 -4.39
N ILE A 71 -18.57 9.47 -3.70
CA ILE A 71 -17.25 9.75 -4.31
C ILE A 71 -16.62 8.48 -4.90
N LEU A 72 -17.07 7.30 -4.48
CA LEU A 72 -16.40 6.01 -4.73
C LEU A 72 -16.70 5.43 -6.11
N TYR A 73 -17.90 5.66 -6.66
CA TYR A 73 -18.35 4.98 -7.89
C TYR A 73 -17.57 5.39 -9.14
N ASN A 74 -17.24 6.67 -9.29
CA ASN A 74 -16.62 7.15 -10.53
C ASN A 74 -15.16 6.69 -10.66
N VAL A 75 -14.46 6.44 -9.55
CA VAL A 75 -13.02 6.14 -9.54
C VAL A 75 -12.69 4.85 -10.31
N PHE A 76 -13.55 3.85 -10.25
CA PHE A 76 -13.31 2.57 -10.95
C PHE A 76 -13.51 2.69 -12.46
N GLU A 77 -14.45 3.54 -12.88
CA GLU A 77 -14.73 3.81 -14.29
C GLU A 77 -13.70 4.77 -14.89
N ASP A 78 -13.28 5.78 -14.12
CA ASP A 78 -12.34 6.82 -14.57
C ASP A 78 -10.91 6.29 -14.69
N PHE A 79 -10.49 5.36 -13.82
CA PHE A 79 -9.11 4.85 -13.74
C PHE A 79 -9.02 3.32 -13.77
N PRO A 80 -9.49 2.65 -14.83
CA PRO A 80 -9.62 1.18 -14.86
C PRO A 80 -8.28 0.45 -14.74
N SER A 81 -7.21 0.98 -15.33
CA SER A 81 -5.84 0.42 -15.22
C SER A 81 -5.35 0.44 -13.77
N ALA A 82 -5.47 1.59 -13.10
CA ALA A 82 -5.08 1.76 -11.70
C ALA A 82 -5.96 0.94 -10.75
N TYR A 83 -7.25 0.82 -11.06
CA TYR A 83 -8.18 0.01 -10.27
C TYR A 83 -7.81 -1.47 -10.33
N ASN A 84 -7.51 -2.01 -11.51
CA ASN A 84 -7.07 -3.39 -11.66
C ASN A 84 -5.77 -3.68 -10.91
N CYS A 85 -4.79 -2.76 -10.95
CA CYS A 85 -3.58 -2.88 -10.14
C CYS A 85 -3.90 -2.86 -8.63
N ALA A 86 -4.85 -2.02 -8.19
CA ALA A 86 -5.30 -1.99 -6.80
C ALA A 86 -5.94 -3.33 -6.37
N LEU A 87 -6.69 -4.00 -7.25
CA LEU A 87 -7.27 -5.32 -6.98
C LEU A 87 -6.21 -6.42 -6.88
N GLU A 88 -5.15 -6.38 -7.69
CA GLU A 88 -4.02 -7.31 -7.55
C GLU A 88 -3.29 -7.12 -6.21
N ILE A 89 -3.08 -5.86 -5.80
CA ILE A 89 -2.50 -5.54 -4.50
C ILE A 89 -3.44 -5.98 -3.37
N GLN A 90 -4.76 -5.79 -3.51
CA GLN A 90 -5.74 -6.29 -2.54
C GLN A 90 -5.57 -7.79 -2.35
N ASN A 91 -5.63 -8.56 -3.44
CA ASN A 91 -5.50 -10.01 -3.40
C ASN A 91 -4.19 -10.45 -2.73
N PHE A 92 -3.09 -9.75 -3.00
CA PHE A 92 -1.81 -10.00 -2.34
C PHE A 92 -1.88 -9.74 -0.84
N ILE A 93 -2.37 -8.56 -0.42
CA ILE A 93 -2.41 -8.16 0.99
C ILE A 93 -3.35 -9.06 1.79
N GLU A 94 -4.55 -9.34 1.28
CA GLU A 94 -5.54 -10.15 1.98
C GLU A 94 -5.02 -11.57 2.24
N LYS A 95 -4.31 -12.17 1.27
CA LYS A 95 -3.64 -13.47 1.44
C LYS A 95 -2.46 -13.40 2.41
N ARG A 96 -1.65 -12.33 2.34
CA ARG A 96 -0.42 -12.21 3.14
C ARG A 96 -0.70 -11.90 4.61
N LEU A 97 -1.69 -11.05 4.89
CA LEU A 97 -2.01 -10.55 6.23
C LEU A 97 -3.25 -11.20 6.86
N ASN A 98 -3.98 -12.03 6.11
CA ASN A 98 -5.25 -12.60 6.55
C ASN A 98 -6.24 -11.53 7.05
N ALA A 99 -6.30 -10.41 6.31
CA ALA A 99 -7.14 -9.26 6.60
C ALA A 99 -8.04 -8.99 5.39
N LYS A 100 -9.20 -8.35 5.60
CA LYS A 100 -10.05 -7.87 4.52
C LYS A 100 -9.80 -6.39 4.28
N ILE A 101 -9.67 -6.00 3.02
CA ILE A 101 -9.55 -4.60 2.62
C ILE A 101 -10.93 -4.11 2.18
N ASN A 102 -11.37 -2.99 2.73
CA ASN A 102 -12.65 -2.39 2.35
C ASN A 102 -12.54 -1.63 1.02
N GLN A 103 -13.69 -1.37 0.41
CA GLN A 103 -13.77 -0.73 -0.90
C GLN A 103 -13.15 0.69 -0.91
N GLN A 104 -13.22 1.40 0.21
CA GLN A 104 -12.70 2.76 0.36
C GLN A 104 -11.17 2.77 0.31
N GLU A 105 -10.51 1.77 0.89
CA GLU A 105 -9.06 1.60 0.76
C GLU A 105 -8.65 1.25 -0.68
N ILE A 106 -9.49 0.49 -1.41
CA ILE A 106 -9.27 0.22 -2.84
C ILE A 106 -9.37 1.50 -3.66
N VAL A 107 -10.36 2.36 -3.38
CA VAL A 107 -10.48 3.68 -4.01
C VAL A 107 -9.28 4.56 -3.69
N TYR A 108 -8.88 4.64 -2.42
CA TYR A 108 -7.68 5.37 -1.99
C TYR A 108 -6.45 4.92 -2.79
N LEU A 109 -6.22 3.61 -2.85
CA LEU A 109 -5.08 3.04 -3.56
C LEU A 109 -5.16 3.32 -5.06
N THR A 110 -6.33 3.18 -5.67
CA THR A 110 -6.56 3.46 -7.10
C THR A 110 -6.14 4.89 -7.45
N ILE A 111 -6.52 5.88 -6.65
CA ILE A 111 -6.14 7.29 -6.88
C ILE A 111 -4.62 7.47 -6.83
N HIS A 112 -3.94 6.81 -5.89
CA HIS A 112 -2.49 6.90 -5.76
C HIS A 112 -1.73 6.17 -6.88
N LEU A 113 -2.26 5.05 -7.36
CA LEU A 113 -1.72 4.32 -8.52
C LEU A 113 -1.93 5.08 -9.83
N ASN A 114 -3.10 5.70 -10.02
CA ASN A 114 -3.34 6.54 -11.19
C ASN A 114 -2.35 7.72 -11.23
N ARG A 115 -2.06 8.35 -10.08
CA ARG A 115 -1.02 9.39 -10.00
C ARG A 115 0.37 8.87 -10.36
N LEU A 116 0.73 7.66 -9.94
CA LEU A 116 1.97 7.01 -10.35
C LEU A 116 2.00 6.81 -11.87
N GLU A 117 0.95 6.20 -12.43
CA GLU A 117 0.82 5.93 -13.88
C GLU A 117 0.94 7.21 -14.72
N MET A 118 0.32 8.31 -14.29
CA MET A 118 0.42 9.61 -14.98
C MET A 118 1.83 10.23 -14.94
N MET A 119 2.63 9.92 -13.93
CA MET A 119 4.00 10.45 -13.78
C MET A 119 5.07 9.56 -14.44
N SER A 120 4.71 8.33 -14.82
CA SER A 120 5.59 7.37 -15.48
C SER A 120 5.48 7.39 -17.02
N LYS A 121 4.58 8.20 -17.57
CA LYS A 121 4.49 8.54 -19.01
C LYS A 121 5.36 9.77 -19.31
#